data_AF-A0AA37BKY6-F1
#
_entry.id   AF-A0AA37BKY6-F1
#
_cell.length_a   1.000
_cell.length_b   1.000
_cell.length_c   1.000
_cell.angle_alpha   90.00
_cell.angle_beta   90.00
_cell.angle_gamma   90.00
#
_symmetry.space_group_name_H-M   'P 1'
#
loop_
_entity.id
_entity.type
_entity.pdbx_description
1 polymer ?
#
loop_
_entity_poly.entity_id
_entity_poly.type
_entity_poly.pdbx_seq_one_letter_code
_entity_poly.pdbx_strand_id
1 'polypeptide(L)'
;MRPVTKIATGFVLAFGALRINGFDLLLDPVGWGLCASGASELRRTVDDPFSRAGLSAVTMVWTSLVIMATYFVDEDRPLTDSPVGHVMGIAGTVGALITVWLAADAVIRRIRLCGDVSRAGLLDVLRWAVAGLGALGVPTGYGYADPGVVLPIVWFAALVALIVVLYRAARLPCLSEEWEPAAV
;
A
#
# COMPACT_ATOMS: atom_id res chain seq x y z
N MET A 1 -3.08 -16.68 9.54
CA MET A 1 -2.60 -15.29 9.77
C MET A 1 -3.80 -14.37 9.72
N ARG A 2 -3.93 -13.36 10.59
CA ARG A 2 -5.12 -12.50 10.58
C ARG A 2 -5.16 -11.65 9.30
N PRO A 3 -6.33 -11.33 8.72
CA PRO A 3 -6.41 -10.67 7.42
C PRO A 3 -5.68 -9.32 7.35
N VAL A 4 -5.84 -8.46 8.36
CA VAL A 4 -5.13 -7.17 8.44
C VAL A 4 -3.61 -7.34 8.59
N THR A 5 -3.17 -8.43 9.23
CA THR A 5 -1.74 -8.78 9.30
C THR A 5 -1.20 -9.12 7.92
N LYS A 6 -1.99 -9.76 7.04
CA LYS A 6 -1.58 -10.00 5.66
C LYS A 6 -1.42 -8.70 4.88
N ILE A 7 -2.35 -7.76 5.04
CA ILE A 7 -2.25 -6.42 4.42
C ILE A 7 -1.00 -5.69 4.89
N ALA A 8 -0.76 -5.64 6.21
CA ALA A 8 0.43 -4.98 6.75
C ALA A 8 1.74 -5.65 6.28
N THR A 9 1.77 -6.98 6.24
CA THR A 9 2.93 -7.75 5.71
C THR A 9 3.12 -7.49 4.23
N GLY A 10 2.03 -7.37 3.47
CA GLY A 10 2.06 -7.01 2.06
C GLY A 10 2.71 -5.65 1.81
N PHE A 11 2.40 -4.64 2.64
CA PHE A 11 3.10 -3.35 2.59
C PHE A 11 4.58 -3.46 2.95
N VAL A 12 4.95 -4.29 3.94
CA VAL A 12 6.37 -4.53 4.24
C VAL A 12 7.09 -5.12 3.04
N LEU A 13 6.49 -6.06 2.31
CA LEU A 13 7.11 -6.63 1.12
C LEU A 13 7.20 -5.63 -0.04
N ALA A 14 6.12 -4.88 -0.30
CA ALA A 14 6.05 -3.93 -1.42
C ALA A 14 6.88 -2.65 -1.21
N PHE A 15 7.19 -2.28 0.04
CA PHE A 15 7.93 -1.04 0.33
C PHE A 15 9.23 -1.25 1.12
N GLY A 16 9.37 -2.36 1.82
CA GLY A 16 10.52 -2.68 2.68
C GLY A 16 11.61 -3.46 1.96
N ALA A 17 11.40 -3.86 0.71
CA ALA A 17 12.43 -4.44 -0.12
C ALA A 17 13.52 -3.38 -0.38
N LEU A 18 14.57 -3.41 0.45
CA LEU A 18 15.79 -2.64 0.28
C LEU A 18 16.34 -3.05 -1.08
N ARG A 19 16.16 -2.19 -2.11
CA ARG A 19 16.49 -2.37 -3.53
C ARG A 19 17.95 -2.76 -3.79
N ILE A 20 18.37 -3.90 -3.27
CA ILE A 20 19.72 -4.44 -3.31
C ILE A 20 19.65 -5.54 -4.36
N ASN A 21 19.97 -5.18 -5.61
CA ASN A 21 20.19 -6.06 -6.76
C ASN A 21 18.95 -6.52 -7.57
N GLY A 22 17.81 -5.82 -7.54
CA GLY A 22 16.68 -6.08 -8.45
C GLY A 22 15.86 -7.35 -8.15
N PHE A 23 16.36 -8.24 -7.28
CA PHE A 23 15.60 -9.38 -6.75
C PHE A 23 14.34 -8.93 -6.00
N ASP A 24 14.38 -7.71 -5.47
CA ASP A 24 13.29 -7.03 -4.78
C ASP A 24 12.06 -6.75 -5.67
N LEU A 25 12.23 -6.70 -7.00
CA LEU A 25 11.11 -6.56 -7.95
C LEU A 25 10.14 -7.76 -7.90
N LEU A 26 10.60 -8.92 -7.43
CA LEU A 26 9.76 -10.10 -7.21
C LEU A 26 8.89 -9.98 -5.95
N LEU A 27 9.29 -9.13 -5.00
CA LEU A 27 8.58 -8.96 -3.73
C LEU A 27 7.37 -8.04 -3.86
N ASP A 28 7.39 -7.09 -4.81
CA ASP A 28 6.27 -6.20 -5.10
C ASP A 28 4.98 -6.97 -5.44
N PRO A 29 4.93 -7.84 -6.47
CA PRO A 29 3.71 -8.57 -6.79
C PRO A 29 3.27 -9.50 -5.66
N VAL A 30 4.20 -10.08 -4.90
CA VAL A 30 3.87 -10.90 -3.72
C VAL A 30 3.25 -10.04 -2.62
N GLY A 31 3.81 -8.86 -2.35
CA GLY A 31 3.31 -7.92 -1.35
C GLY A 31 1.91 -7.42 -1.67
N TRP A 32 1.66 -7.04 -2.91
CA TRP A 32 0.32 -6.66 -3.37
C TRP A 32 -0.65 -7.85 -3.35
N GLY A 33 -0.18 -9.06 -3.66
CA GLY A 33 -0.96 -10.29 -3.55
C GLY A 33 -1.42 -10.56 -2.11
N LEU A 34 -0.56 -10.36 -1.12
CA LEU A 34 -0.93 -10.46 0.30
C LEU A 34 -1.97 -9.40 0.71
N CYS A 35 -1.85 -8.18 0.18
CA CYS A 35 -2.83 -7.13 0.40
C CYS A 35 -4.20 -7.51 -0.20
N ALA A 36 -4.22 -8.02 -1.43
CA ALA A 36 -5.42 -8.48 -2.10
C ALA A 36 -6.08 -9.64 -1.34
N SER A 37 -5.30 -10.64 -0.90
CA SER A 37 -5.78 -11.77 -0.09
C SER A 37 -6.38 -11.30 1.24
N GLY A 38 -5.66 -10.47 2.00
CA GLY A 38 -6.17 -9.95 3.27
C GLY A 38 -7.42 -9.07 3.10
N ALA A 39 -7.52 -8.29 2.03
CA ALA A 39 -8.73 -7.53 1.72
C ALA A 39 -9.91 -8.43 1.32
N SER A 40 -9.65 -9.51 0.57
CA SER A 40 -10.70 -10.47 0.17
C SER A 40 -11.32 -11.22 1.35
N GLU A 41 -10.52 -11.56 2.37
CA GLU A 41 -10.97 -12.19 3.61
C GLU A 41 -11.81 -11.24 4.48
N LEU A 42 -11.59 -9.93 4.38
CA LEU A 42 -12.36 -8.93 5.11
C LEU A 42 -13.62 -8.49 4.36
N ARG A 43 -13.69 -8.70 3.05
CA ARG A 43 -14.82 -8.28 2.21
C ARG A 43 -16.06 -9.08 2.55
N ARG A 44 -17.15 -8.39 2.91
CA ARG A 44 -18.47 -9.05 3.09
C ARG A 44 -19.40 -8.94 1.89
N THR A 45 -19.35 -7.82 1.18
CA THR A 45 -20.19 -7.55 0.02
C THR A 45 -19.37 -6.97 -1.13
N VAL A 46 -19.93 -6.96 -2.34
CA VAL A 46 -19.25 -6.45 -3.54
C VAL A 46 -18.94 -4.94 -3.41
N ASP A 47 -19.79 -4.18 -2.71
CA ASP A 47 -19.64 -2.73 -2.50
C ASP A 47 -18.84 -2.35 -1.25
N ASP A 48 -18.31 -3.32 -0.51
CA ASP A 48 -17.47 -3.09 0.67
C ASP A 48 -16.20 -2.29 0.29
N PRO A 49 -15.79 -1.28 1.08
CA PRO A 49 -14.47 -0.63 0.97
C PRO A 49 -13.30 -1.61 0.77
N PHE A 50 -13.34 -2.79 1.40
CA PHE A 50 -12.32 -3.84 1.20
C PHE A 50 -12.31 -4.43 -0.22
N SER A 51 -13.46 -4.44 -0.91
CA SER A 51 -13.55 -4.86 -2.33
C SER A 51 -12.73 -3.93 -3.23
N ARG A 52 -12.84 -2.60 -3.01
CA ARG A 52 -12.08 -1.59 -3.77
C ARG A 52 -10.58 -1.65 -3.46
N ALA A 53 -10.23 -1.80 -2.18
CA ALA A 53 -8.85 -1.98 -1.77
C ALA A 53 -8.23 -3.26 -2.37
N GLY A 54 -8.98 -4.36 -2.37
CA GLY A 54 -8.57 -5.62 -2.97
C GLY A 54 -8.38 -5.52 -4.49
N LEU A 55 -9.32 -4.89 -5.20
CA LEU A 55 -9.20 -4.70 -6.65
C LEU A 55 -7.99 -3.82 -7.02
N SER A 56 -7.76 -2.74 -6.27
CA SER A 56 -6.57 -1.90 -6.45
C SER A 56 -5.28 -2.67 -6.19
N ALA A 57 -5.23 -3.52 -5.16
CA ALA A 57 -4.08 -4.37 -4.89
C ALA A 57 -3.85 -5.38 -6.02
N VAL A 58 -4.90 -6.00 -6.58
CA VAL A 58 -4.78 -6.88 -7.75
C VAL A 58 -4.22 -6.13 -8.96
N THR A 59 -4.69 -4.90 -9.22
CA THR A 59 -4.11 -4.07 -10.28
C THR A 59 -2.62 -3.85 -10.06
N MET A 60 -2.20 -3.58 -8.83
CA MET A 60 -0.79 -3.40 -8.48
C MET A 60 0.04 -4.68 -8.63
N VAL A 61 -0.53 -5.87 -8.40
CA VAL A 61 0.14 -7.15 -8.74
C VAL A 61 0.49 -7.17 -10.22
N TRP A 62 -0.47 -6.88 -11.09
CA TRP A 62 -0.26 -6.86 -12.54
C TRP A 62 0.72 -5.77 -12.97
N THR A 63 0.59 -4.56 -12.44
CA THR A 63 1.53 -3.46 -12.72
C THR A 63 2.95 -3.85 -12.32
N SER A 64 3.14 -4.48 -11.16
CA SER A 64 4.46 -4.91 -10.67
C SER A 64 5.03 -6.05 -11.52
N LEU A 65 4.20 -7.00 -11.95
CA LEU A 65 4.61 -8.06 -12.88
C LEU A 65 5.03 -7.51 -14.25
N VAL A 66 4.32 -6.50 -14.77
CA VAL A 66 4.67 -5.85 -16.04
C VAL A 66 6.01 -5.12 -15.89
N ILE A 67 6.18 -4.33 -14.84
CA ILE A 67 7.45 -3.62 -14.56
C ILE A 67 8.60 -4.62 -14.45
N MET A 68 8.41 -5.71 -13.70
CA MET A 68 9.38 -6.78 -13.56
C MET A 68 9.72 -7.43 -14.90
N ALA A 69 8.71 -7.82 -15.70
CA ALA A 69 8.93 -8.43 -17.01
C ALA A 69 9.69 -7.50 -17.96
N THR A 70 9.39 -6.20 -17.95
CA THR A 70 10.12 -5.23 -18.77
C THR A 70 11.57 -5.07 -18.34
N TYR A 71 11.87 -5.15 -17.04
CA TYR A 71 13.23 -5.08 -16.51
C TYR A 71 14.10 -6.24 -16.98
N PHE A 72 13.54 -7.45 -17.07
CA PHE A 72 14.28 -8.65 -17.52
C PHE A 72 14.46 -8.75 -19.04
N VAL A 73 13.69 -8.00 -19.83
CA VAL A 73 13.73 -8.07 -21.31
C VAL A 73 14.75 -7.10 -21.90
N ASP A 74 15.08 -6.00 -21.20
CA ASP A 74 15.95 -4.93 -21.72
C ASP A 74 17.06 -4.61 -20.70
N GLU A 75 17.99 -5.55 -20.49
CA GLU A 75 19.16 -5.35 -19.59
C GLU A 75 20.09 -4.23 -20.07
N ASP A 76 20.11 -3.94 -21.37
CA ASP A 76 21.03 -2.99 -22.01
C ASP A 76 20.50 -1.54 -22.03
N ARG A 77 19.24 -1.29 -21.66
CA ARG A 77 18.66 0.05 -21.54
C ARG A 77 17.87 0.20 -20.25
N PRO A 78 18.32 1.01 -19.28
CA PRO A 78 17.54 1.26 -18.10
C PRO A 78 16.22 1.94 -18.50
N LEU A 79 15.08 1.32 -18.15
CA LEU A 79 13.72 1.81 -18.42
C LEU A 79 13.49 3.27 -18.04
N THR A 80 14.31 3.83 -17.15
CA THR A 80 14.30 5.25 -16.77
C THR A 80 14.54 6.20 -17.94
N ASP A 81 15.20 5.77 -19.02
CA ASP A 81 15.49 6.64 -20.17
C ASP A 81 14.40 6.57 -21.27
N SER A 82 13.44 5.66 -21.10
CA SER A 82 12.30 5.47 -21.99
C SER A 82 11.07 6.24 -21.50
N PRO A 83 10.34 6.97 -22.38
CA PRO A 83 9.08 7.63 -22.02
C PRO A 83 8.06 6.67 -21.41
N VAL A 84 8.06 5.41 -21.86
CA VAL A 84 7.14 4.36 -21.39
C VAL A 84 7.53 3.92 -19.97
N GLY A 85 8.83 3.78 -19.69
CA GLY A 85 9.29 3.45 -18.33
C GLY A 85 9.03 4.57 -17.33
N HIS A 86 9.14 5.82 -17.76
CA HIS A 86 8.72 6.99 -16.96
C HIS A 86 7.24 6.94 -16.58
N VAL A 87 6.35 6.72 -17.55
CA VAL A 87 4.89 6.62 -17.30
C VAL A 87 4.57 5.44 -16.40
N MET A 88 5.19 4.29 -16.61
CA MET A 88 5.01 3.11 -15.75
C MET A 88 5.49 3.35 -14.32
N GLY A 89 6.60 4.07 -14.13
CA GLY A 89 7.08 4.46 -12.79
C GLY A 89 6.11 5.38 -12.06
N ILE A 90 5.52 6.36 -12.75
CA ILE A 90 4.50 7.25 -12.18
C ILE A 90 3.26 6.43 -11.82
N ALA A 91 2.77 5.63 -12.75
CA ALA A 91 1.59 4.80 -12.56
C ALA A 91 1.76 3.81 -11.40
N GLY A 92 2.94 3.20 -11.27
CA GLY A 92 3.28 2.31 -10.15
C GLY A 92 3.31 3.06 -8.82
N THR A 93 3.93 4.24 -8.76
CA THR A 93 4.01 5.05 -7.53
C THR A 93 2.63 5.54 -7.09
N VAL A 94 1.87 6.14 -8.02
CA VAL A 94 0.52 6.64 -7.77
C VAL A 94 -0.42 5.49 -7.42
N GLY A 95 -0.33 4.37 -8.14
CA GLY A 95 -1.09 3.17 -7.87
C GLY A 95 -0.83 2.63 -6.47
N ALA A 96 0.44 2.54 -6.06
CA ALA A 96 0.81 2.10 -4.72
C ALA A 96 0.22 3.01 -3.62
N LEU A 97 0.30 4.33 -3.80
CA LEU A 97 -0.29 5.29 -2.85
C LEU A 97 -1.81 5.16 -2.77
N ILE A 98 -2.49 4.97 -3.91
CA ILE A 98 -3.94 4.73 -3.96
C ILE A 98 -4.29 3.43 -3.25
N THR A 99 -3.54 2.34 -3.46
CA THR A 99 -3.79 1.06 -2.81
C THR A 99 -3.64 1.17 -1.29
N VAL A 100 -2.57 1.81 -0.81
CA VAL A 100 -2.36 2.08 0.62
C VAL A 100 -3.51 2.92 1.19
N TRP A 101 -3.91 3.96 0.46
CA TRP A 101 -5.03 4.82 0.85
C TRP A 101 -6.33 4.06 1.02
N LEU A 102 -6.71 3.26 0.02
CA LEU A 102 -7.97 2.51 0.01
C LEU A 102 -7.98 1.43 1.10
N ALA A 103 -6.86 0.72 1.29
CA ALA A 103 -6.73 -0.28 2.34
C ALA A 103 -6.84 0.35 3.74
N ALA A 104 -6.15 1.47 3.98
CA ALA A 104 -6.26 2.21 5.23
C ALA A 104 -7.68 2.75 5.45
N ASP A 105 -8.33 3.31 4.43
CA ASP A 105 -9.72 3.79 4.50
C ASP A 105 -10.69 2.68 4.91
N ALA A 106 -10.56 1.50 4.30
CA ALA A 106 -11.40 0.34 4.62
C ALA A 106 -11.22 -0.11 6.08
N VAL A 107 -9.98 -0.17 6.55
CA VAL A 107 -9.67 -0.50 7.96
C VAL A 107 -10.21 0.57 8.91
N ILE A 108 -10.00 1.86 8.61
CA ILE A 108 -10.50 2.98 9.42
C ILE A 108 -12.02 2.91 9.56
N ARG A 109 -12.75 2.75 8.45
CA ARG A 109 -14.22 2.65 8.48
C ARG A 109 -14.68 1.52 9.38
N ARG A 110 -14.04 0.35 9.28
CA ARG A 110 -14.39 -0.80 10.10
C ARG A 110 -14.10 -0.54 11.58
N ILE A 111 -12.93 0.00 11.93
CA ILE A 111 -12.59 0.37 13.31
C ILE A 111 -13.57 1.40 13.90
N ARG A 112 -14.00 2.39 13.11
CA ARG A 112 -15.00 3.39 13.53
C ARG A 112 -16.34 2.73 13.88
N LEU A 113 -16.78 1.74 13.10
CA LEU A 113 -17.99 0.97 13.40
C LEU A 113 -17.88 0.19 14.72
N CYS A 114 -16.67 -0.12 15.18
CA CYS A 114 -16.42 -0.77 16.47
C CYS A 114 -16.34 0.21 17.65
N GLY A 115 -16.49 1.52 17.41
CA GLY A 115 -16.44 2.56 18.44
C GLY A 115 -15.03 3.03 18.84
N ASP A 116 -13.95 2.51 18.22
CA ASP A 116 -12.57 2.92 18.56
C ASP A 116 -12.14 4.13 17.71
N VAL A 117 -12.69 5.29 18.06
CA VAL A 117 -12.48 6.56 17.34
C VAL A 117 -11.02 7.03 17.42
N SER A 118 -10.34 6.75 18.53
CA SER A 118 -8.95 7.16 18.75
C SER A 118 -7.98 6.47 17.79
N ARG A 119 -8.07 5.13 17.65
CA ARG A 119 -7.22 4.39 16.69
C ARG A 119 -7.57 4.72 15.26
N ALA A 120 -8.86 4.90 14.96
CA ALA A 120 -9.30 5.33 13.65
C ALA A 120 -8.75 6.72 13.28
N GLY A 121 -8.70 7.66 14.23
CA GLY A 121 -8.11 8.98 14.04
C GLY A 121 -6.60 8.93 13.78
N LEU A 122 -5.85 8.13 14.55
CA LEU A 122 -4.43 7.94 14.33
C LEU A 122 -4.14 7.35 12.93
N LEU A 123 -4.89 6.33 12.51
CA LEU A 123 -4.76 5.76 11.17
C LEU A 123 -5.11 6.76 10.07
N ASP A 124 -6.10 7.63 10.29
CA ASP A 124 -6.48 8.66 9.31
C ASP A 124 -5.36 9.70 9.14
N VAL A 125 -4.76 10.15 10.24
CA VAL A 125 -3.58 11.04 10.20
C VAL A 125 -2.41 10.39 9.47
N LEU A 126 -2.10 9.12 9.79
CA LEU A 126 -1.01 8.40 9.13
C LEU A 126 -1.29 8.16 7.65
N ARG A 127 -2.53 7.84 7.28
CA ARG A 127 -2.97 7.69 5.89
C ARG A 127 -2.75 8.99 5.10
N TRP A 128 -3.16 10.13 5.66
CA TRP A 128 -2.92 11.45 5.05
C TRP A 128 -1.43 11.80 4.97
N ALA A 129 -0.65 11.50 6.01
CA ALA A 129 0.78 11.75 6.01
C ALA A 129 1.48 10.95 4.91
N VAL A 130 1.21 9.65 4.79
CA VAL A 130 1.81 8.78 3.76
C VAL A 130 1.42 9.23 2.36
N ALA A 131 0.15 9.53 2.12
CA ALA A 131 -0.32 9.95 0.81
C ALA A 131 0.17 11.36 0.43
N GLY A 132 0.11 12.32 1.36
CA GLY A 132 0.56 13.69 1.14
C GLY A 132 2.06 13.76 0.90
N LEU A 133 2.86 13.16 1.77
CA LEU A 133 4.32 13.11 1.60
C LEU A 133 4.72 12.29 0.36
N GLY A 134 4.00 11.21 0.06
CA GLY A 134 4.23 10.41 -1.15
C GLY A 134 3.92 11.18 -2.43
N ALA A 135 2.81 11.93 -2.46
CA ALA A 135 2.44 12.79 -3.59
C ALA A 135 3.46 13.92 -3.79
N LEU A 136 3.98 14.51 -2.71
CA LEU A 136 5.09 15.46 -2.78
C LEU A 136 6.39 14.80 -3.28
N GLY A 137 6.57 13.51 -3.01
CA GLY A 137 7.71 12.73 -3.49
C GLY A 137 7.72 12.51 -5.00
N VAL A 138 6.55 12.43 -5.65
CA VAL A 138 6.44 12.21 -7.10
C VAL A 138 7.24 13.25 -7.91
N PRO A 139 6.99 14.57 -7.82
CA PRO A 139 7.77 15.55 -8.58
C PRO A 139 9.27 15.52 -8.25
N THR A 140 9.63 15.14 -7.03
CA THR A 140 11.03 15.12 -6.57
C THR A 140 11.80 13.94 -7.15
N GLY A 141 11.15 12.78 -7.30
CA GLY A 141 11.74 11.60 -7.95
C GLY A 141 12.00 11.79 -9.45
N TYR A 142 11.36 12.78 -10.07
CA TYR A 142 11.55 13.16 -11.48
C TYR A 142 12.39 14.42 -11.67
N GLY A 143 13.03 14.92 -10.60
CA GLY A 143 13.94 16.08 -10.68
C GLY A 143 13.25 17.43 -10.83
N TYR A 144 11.92 17.51 -10.66
CA TYR A 144 11.19 18.78 -10.70
C TYR A 144 11.33 19.59 -9.41
N ALA A 145 11.80 18.97 -8.32
CA ALA A 145 12.06 19.63 -7.04
C ALA A 145 13.12 18.86 -6.25
N ASP A 146 13.97 19.56 -5.50
CA ASP A 146 14.97 18.95 -4.61
C ASP A 146 14.64 19.25 -3.14
N PRO A 147 13.83 18.41 -2.49
CA PRO A 147 13.44 18.56 -1.08
C PRO A 147 14.56 18.07 -0.14
N GLY A 148 15.69 17.62 -0.69
CA GLY A 148 16.73 16.92 0.05
C GLY A 148 16.27 15.57 0.62
N VAL A 149 17.15 14.95 1.41
CA VAL A 149 16.96 13.60 1.97
C VAL A 149 15.87 13.55 3.05
N VAL A 150 15.41 14.70 3.55
CA VAL A 150 14.45 14.76 4.66
C VAL A 150 13.07 14.22 4.25
N LEU A 151 12.55 14.59 3.08
CA LEU A 151 11.24 14.17 2.62
C LEU A 151 11.09 12.63 2.54
N PRO A 152 11.99 11.88 1.86
CA PRO A 152 11.87 10.43 1.80
C PRO A 152 12.03 9.76 3.17
N ILE A 153 12.87 10.29 4.06
CA ILE A 153 13.01 9.78 5.43
C ILE A 153 11.68 9.92 6.20
N VAL A 154 11.07 11.10 6.17
CA VAL A 154 9.82 11.36 6.89
C VAL A 154 8.67 10.55 6.31
N TRP A 155 8.61 10.44 4.98
CA TRP A 155 7.63 9.58 4.31
C TRP A 155 7.78 8.11 4.72
N PHE A 156 9.00 7.58 4.70
CA PHE A 156 9.27 6.20 5.11
C PHE A 156 8.93 5.97 6.59
N ALA A 157 9.25 6.91 7.47
CA ALA A 157 8.88 6.84 8.89
C ALA A 157 7.35 6.82 9.09
N ALA A 158 6.61 7.65 8.33
CA ALA A 158 5.14 7.64 8.35
C ALA A 158 4.57 6.30 7.86
N LEU A 159 5.17 5.71 6.82
CA LEU A 159 4.78 4.41 6.30
C LEU A 159 5.03 3.28 7.31
N VAL A 160 6.20 3.26 7.95
CA VAL A 160 6.53 2.30 9.01
C VAL A 160 5.55 2.45 10.17
N ALA A 161 5.25 3.68 10.59
CA ALA A 161 4.27 3.94 11.64
C ALA A 161 2.88 3.41 11.25
N LEU A 162 2.43 3.65 10.01
CA LEU A 162 1.18 3.11 9.49
C LEU A 162 1.15 1.58 9.57
N ILE A 163 2.19 0.90 9.10
CA ILE A 163 2.32 -0.56 9.13
C ILE A 163 2.25 -1.09 10.57
N VAL A 164 3.01 -0.49 11.51
CA VAL A 164 3.00 -0.90 12.91
C VAL A 164 1.62 -0.71 13.53
N VAL A 165 0.93 0.39 13.25
CA VAL A 165 -0.42 0.62 13.74
C VAL A 165 -1.41 -0.38 13.13
N LEU A 166 -1.27 -0.76 11.87
CA LEU A 166 -2.06 -1.82 11.25
C LEU A 166 -1.83 -3.19 11.91
N TYR A 167 -0.57 -3.56 12.22
CA TYR A 167 -0.27 -4.78 12.97
C TYR A 167 -0.91 -4.78 14.37
N ARG A 168 -0.89 -3.64 15.05
CA ARG A 168 -1.55 -3.48 16.35
C ARG A 168 -3.07 -3.56 16.21
N ALA A 169 -3.64 -2.94 15.18
CA ALA A 169 -5.06 -2.95 14.89
C ALA A 169 -5.57 -4.35 14.54
N ALA A 170 -4.77 -5.21 13.90
CA ALA A 170 -5.12 -6.59 13.60
C ALA A 170 -5.50 -7.43 14.84
N ARG A 171 -5.20 -6.93 16.05
CA ARG A 171 -5.64 -7.56 17.30
C ARG A 171 -7.13 -7.36 17.59
N LEU A 172 -7.78 -6.38 16.97
CA LEU A 172 -9.18 -6.04 17.19
C LEU A 172 -10.12 -7.15 16.70
N PRO A 173 -11.12 -7.54 17.49
CA PRO A 173 -12.11 -8.55 17.09
C PRO A 173 -12.84 -8.15 15.82
N CYS A 174 -13.12 -6.86 15.64
CA CYS A 174 -13.88 -6.41 14.49
C CYS A 174 -13.16 -6.43 13.15
N LEU A 175 -11.86 -6.73 13.18
CA LEU A 175 -11.03 -6.96 12.00
C LEU A 175 -10.75 -8.46 11.79
N SER A 176 -11.58 -9.34 12.37
CA SER A 176 -11.66 -10.76 12.03
C SER A 176 -12.69 -11.02 10.92
N GLU A 177 -12.58 -12.19 10.30
CA GLU A 177 -13.53 -12.71 9.31
C GLU A 177 -14.92 -12.92 9.94
N GLU A 178 -14.94 -13.37 11.20
CA GLU A 178 -16.15 -13.79 11.94
C GLU A 178 -16.90 -12.65 12.62
N TRP A 179 -16.39 -11.42 12.58
CA TRP A 179 -17.12 -10.31 13.20
C TRP A 179 -18.46 -10.13 12.49
N GLU A 180 -19.53 -9.84 13.22
CA GLU A 180 -20.78 -9.28 12.71
C GLU A 180 -21.06 -7.99 13.49
N PRO A 181 -21.37 -6.86 12.83
CA PRO A 181 -21.85 -5.68 13.54
C PRO A 181 -23.17 -6.05 14.21
N ALA A 182 -23.29 -5.80 15.51
CA ALA A 182 -24.58 -5.90 16.19
C ALA A 182 -25.60 -5.08 15.38
N ALA A 183 -26.70 -5.71 14.98
CA ALA A 183 -27.77 -5.04 14.25
C ALA A 183 -28.22 -3.82 15.05
N VAL A 184 -28.02 -2.63 14.47
CA VAL A 184 -28.59 -1.37 14.95
C VAL A 184 -29.99 -1.23 14.39
#